data_AF-A0A556VVB4-F1
#
_entry.id   AF-A0A556VVB4-F1
#
_cell.length_a   1.000
_cell.length_b   1.000
_cell.length_c   1.000
_cell.angle_alpha   90.00
_cell.angle_beta   90.00
_cell.angle_gamma   90.00
#
_symmetry.space_group_name_H-M   'P 1'
#
loop_
_entity.id
_entity.type
_entity.pdbx_description
1 polymer ?
#
loop_
_entity_poly.entity_id
_entity_poly.type
_entity_poly.pdbx_seq_one_letter_code
_entity_poly.pdbx_strand_id
1 'polypeptide(L)'
;MASLSCMRKSTKPWNGGWSMLDTIQKGRISGLTGLMDFRSNGANSYAQFEILGTAYSETFGKDVKRLAVWDSFRGMNGSLKESKVDSGMQGVLLRVATLLEEPFVMAAESMLGQPKRYKGFSIDVLDALAKTLDFKYEIYQVADGKYGSPQANGSWDGLIGELTNKAIKS
;
A
#
# COMPACT_ATOMS: atom_id res chain seq x y z
N MET A 1 6.54 38.82 52.42
CA MET A 1 5.89 37.77 51.60
C MET A 1 4.40 37.82 51.93
N ALA A 2 3.52 38.11 50.97
CA ALA A 2 2.09 38.23 51.22
C ALA A 2 1.42 36.85 51.04
N SER A 3 0.77 36.34 52.10
CA SER A 3 -0.02 35.12 52.04
C SER A 3 -1.46 35.44 51.62
N LEU A 4 -1.99 34.69 50.65
CA LEU A 4 -3.36 34.82 50.16
C LEU A 4 -4.27 33.79 50.83
N SER A 5 -5.53 34.14 51.08
CA SER A 5 -6.53 33.24 51.66
C SER A 5 -7.70 33.07 50.69
N CYS A 6 -8.04 31.83 50.36
CA CYS A 6 -9.03 31.51 49.32
C CYS A 6 -10.48 31.42 49.83
N MET A 7 -10.69 31.27 51.15
CA MET A 7 -12.01 30.97 51.73
C MET A 7 -12.71 32.17 52.39
N ARG A 8 -12.10 33.35 52.37
CA ARG A 8 -12.71 34.57 52.92
C ARG A 8 -13.65 35.21 51.89
N LYS A 9 -14.73 35.84 52.34
CA LYS A 9 -15.67 36.56 51.46
C LYS A 9 -15.00 37.70 50.66
N SER A 10 -13.88 38.25 51.14
CA SER A 10 -13.10 39.29 50.49
C SER A 10 -11.70 38.78 50.13
N THR A 11 -11.63 37.88 49.15
CA THR A 11 -10.35 37.47 48.56
C THR A 11 -9.75 38.61 47.75
N LYS A 12 -8.42 38.77 47.85
CA LYS A 12 -7.66 39.69 47.00
C LYS A 12 -6.87 38.86 45.98
N PRO A 13 -6.88 39.22 44.70
CA PRO A 13 -6.06 38.54 43.70
C PRO A 13 -4.57 38.78 43.98
N TRP A 14 -3.73 37.92 43.42
CA TRP A 14 -2.29 38.16 43.48
C TRP A 14 -1.91 39.34 42.56
N ASN A 15 -1.50 40.45 43.16
CA ASN A 15 -1.14 41.67 42.41
C ASN A 15 -0.03 41.45 41.35
N GLY A 16 0.91 40.52 41.60
CA GLY A 16 1.98 40.16 40.65
C GLY A 16 1.60 39.08 39.64
N GLY A 17 0.38 38.53 39.72
CA GLY A 17 -0.03 37.36 38.94
C GLY A 17 0.00 37.59 37.44
N TRP A 18 -0.41 38.78 36.98
CA TRP A 18 -0.37 39.12 35.56
C TRP A 18 1.05 39.18 35.00
N SER A 19 2.00 39.78 35.72
CA SER A 19 3.39 39.87 35.30
C SER A 19 4.07 38.49 35.27
N MET A 20 3.77 37.64 36.26
CA MET A 20 4.28 36.27 36.28
C MET A 20 3.66 35.44 35.14
N LEU A 21 2.35 35.54 34.93
CA LEU A 21 1.65 34.83 33.85
C LEU A 21 2.23 35.19 32.48
N ASP A 22 2.45 36.48 32.20
CA ASP A 22 3.08 36.96 30.96
C ASP A 22 4.50 36.39 30.79
N THR A 23 5.27 36.31 31.89
CA THR A 23 6.61 35.69 31.88
C THR A 23 6.54 34.19 31.55
N ILE A 24 5.60 33.46 32.14
CA ILE A 24 5.39 32.04 31.88
C ILE A 24 4.93 31.80 30.44
N GLN A 25 4.00 32.61 29.92
CA GLN A 25 3.46 32.46 28.57
C GLN A 25 4.50 32.75 27.48
N LYS A 26 5.49 33.61 27.76
CA LYS A 26 6.63 33.86 26.85
C LYS A 26 7.70 32.77 26.90
N GLY A 27 7.62 31.87 27.89
CA GLY A 27 8.56 30.77 28.03
C GLY A 27 8.39 29.73 26.93
N ARG A 28 9.52 29.26 26.39
CA ARG A 28 9.59 28.15 25.45
C ARG A 28 10.60 27.14 25.98
N ILE A 29 10.16 25.91 26.19
CA ILE A 29 10.97 24.83 26.76
C ILE A 29 10.98 23.60 25.86
N SER A 30 11.99 22.76 26.03
CA SER A 30 12.08 21.43 25.40
C SER A 30 12.28 20.40 26.50
N GLY A 31 11.41 19.39 26.54
CA GLY A 31 11.42 18.33 27.55
C GLY A 31 10.96 16.98 27.00
N LEU A 32 10.48 16.10 27.89
CA LEU A 32 10.03 14.75 27.53
C LEU A 32 8.85 14.74 26.55
N THR A 33 8.00 15.76 26.60
CA THR A 33 6.86 15.93 25.68
C THR A 33 7.23 16.68 24.40
N GLY A 34 8.51 16.93 24.16
CA GLY A 34 9.00 17.74 23.06
C GLY A 34 8.98 19.24 23.37
N LEU A 35 8.70 20.04 22.34
CA LEU A 35 8.61 21.48 22.46
C LEU A 35 7.30 21.87 23.16
N MET A 36 7.39 22.77 24.14
CA MET A 36 6.24 23.32 24.84
C MET A 36 6.37 24.85 24.95
N ASP A 37 5.30 25.53 24.58
CA ASP A 37 5.07 26.95 24.75
C ASP A 37 3.58 27.20 25.00
N PHE A 38 3.19 28.37 25.49
CA PHE A 38 1.79 28.66 25.80
C PHE A 38 1.28 29.85 24.99
N ARG A 39 0.14 29.65 24.32
CA ARG A 39 -0.60 30.74 23.66
C ARG A 39 -1.22 31.67 24.72
N SER A 40 -1.75 32.80 24.27
CA SER A 40 -2.43 33.78 25.15
C SER A 40 -3.61 33.18 25.93
N ASN A 41 -4.24 32.12 25.40
CA ASN A 41 -5.32 31.36 26.06
C ASN A 41 -4.81 30.23 26.97
N GLY A 42 -3.50 30.05 27.15
CA GLY A 42 -2.89 29.00 27.96
C GLY A 42 -2.80 27.62 27.27
N ALA A 43 -3.14 27.50 25.98
CA ALA A 43 -3.00 26.24 25.25
C ALA A 43 -1.55 26.02 24.76
N ASN A 44 -1.10 24.77 24.77
CA ASN A 44 0.17 24.40 24.14
C ASN A 44 0.05 24.56 22.61
N SER A 45 1.00 25.24 21.98
CA SER A 45 0.93 25.47 20.53
C SER A 45 1.40 24.29 19.69
N TYR A 46 2.23 23.40 20.28
CA TYR A 46 2.84 22.27 19.59
C TYR A 46 2.22 20.93 20.01
N ALA A 47 1.76 20.17 19.02
CA ALA A 47 1.38 18.78 19.17
C ALA A 47 1.87 17.99 17.95
N GLN A 48 2.36 16.77 18.19
CA GLN A 48 2.85 15.88 17.14
C GLN A 48 2.33 14.47 17.39
N PHE A 49 1.84 13.83 16.34
CA PHE A 49 1.34 12.47 16.35
C PHE A 49 2.04 11.64 15.26
N GLU A 50 2.25 10.36 15.55
CA GLU A 50 2.64 9.37 14.54
C GLU A 50 1.43 8.51 14.17
N ILE A 51 1.23 8.27 12.88
CA ILE A 51 0.15 7.44 12.38
C ILE A 51 0.74 6.10 11.95
N LEU A 52 0.32 5.03 12.63
CA LEU A 52 0.76 3.66 12.39
C LEU A 52 -0.32 2.90 11.62
N GLY A 53 0.09 2.14 10.61
CA GLY A 53 -0.76 1.24 9.84
C GLY A 53 -0.38 -0.22 10.11
N THR A 54 -1.39 -1.06 10.25
CA THR A 54 -1.22 -2.51 10.35
C THR A 54 -1.44 -3.14 8.98
N ALA A 55 -0.47 -3.90 8.49
CA ALA A 55 -0.63 -4.74 7.31
C ALA A 55 -0.68 -6.21 7.73
N TYR A 56 -1.54 -6.99 7.07
CA TYR A 56 -1.57 -8.44 7.22
C TYR A 56 -1.18 -9.08 5.89
N SER A 57 -0.25 -10.01 5.94
CA SER A 57 0.13 -10.84 4.81
C SER A 57 0.20 -12.29 5.26
N GLU A 58 -0.31 -13.22 4.45
CA GLU A 58 -0.24 -14.65 4.74
C GLU A 58 1.22 -15.16 4.81
N THR A 59 2.16 -14.51 4.11
CA THR A 59 3.58 -14.90 4.08
C THR A 59 4.41 -14.27 5.18
N PHE A 60 4.14 -13.02 5.56
CA PHE A 60 4.96 -12.26 6.52
C PHE A 60 4.25 -12.01 7.88
N GLY A 61 2.98 -12.39 8.03
CA GLY A 61 2.22 -12.21 9.27
C GLY A 61 1.70 -10.77 9.46
N LYS A 62 1.54 -10.36 10.73
CA LYS A 62 1.13 -9.00 11.10
C LYS A 62 2.35 -8.07 11.13
N ASP A 63 2.30 -6.99 10.37
CA ASP A 63 3.33 -5.95 10.34
C ASP A 63 2.75 -4.60 10.74
N VAL A 64 3.55 -3.75 11.39
CA VAL A 64 3.16 -2.39 11.82
C VAL A 64 4.17 -1.41 11.24
N LYS A 65 3.71 -0.51 10.37
CA LYS A 65 4.56 0.52 9.75
C LYS A 65 4.05 1.91 10.09
N ARG A 66 4.97 2.85 10.31
CA ARG A 66 4.63 4.27 10.40
C ARG A 66 4.30 4.80 9.01
N LEU A 67 3.06 5.20 8.79
CA LEU A 67 2.55 5.68 7.50
C LEU A 67 2.74 7.19 7.32
N ALA A 68 2.58 7.93 8.41
CA ALA A 68 2.64 9.38 8.38
C ALA A 68 2.98 9.95 9.76
N VAL A 69 3.38 11.22 9.77
CA VAL A 69 3.50 12.07 10.95
C VAL A 69 2.56 13.25 10.77
N TRP A 70 1.87 13.66 11.82
CA TRP A 70 1.07 14.88 11.82
C TRP A 70 1.63 15.83 12.87
N ASP A 71 1.77 17.11 12.53
CA ASP A 71 2.09 18.15 13.50
C ASP A 71 1.13 19.35 13.37
N SER A 72 0.96 20.08 14.48
CA SER A 72 0.01 21.19 14.60
C SER A 72 0.27 22.37 13.65
N PHE A 73 1.46 22.45 13.03
CA PHE A 73 1.84 23.54 12.13
C PHE A 73 1.78 23.17 10.65
N ARG A 74 2.27 21.97 10.29
CA ARG A 74 2.39 21.52 8.89
C ARG A 74 1.27 20.57 8.48
N GLY A 75 0.46 20.11 9.43
CA GLY A 75 -0.54 19.09 9.18
C GLY A 75 0.11 17.74 8.92
N MET A 76 -0.44 16.97 7.99
CA MET A 76 0.00 15.61 7.71
C MET A 76 1.20 15.59 6.74
N ASN A 77 2.26 14.89 7.15
CA ASN A 77 3.40 14.55 6.33
C ASN A 77 3.45 13.02 6.15
N GLY A 78 3.11 12.56 4.95
CA GLY A 78 3.02 11.16 4.59
C GLY A 78 1.78 10.86 3.78
N SER A 79 1.52 9.58 3.54
CA SER A 79 0.35 9.11 2.80
C SER A 79 -0.29 7.96 3.56
N LEU A 80 -1.59 8.09 3.82
CA LEU A 80 -2.41 7.02 4.38
C LEU A 80 -2.99 6.11 3.31
N LYS A 81 -2.60 6.29 2.04
CA LYS A 81 -2.90 5.29 1.03
C LYS A 81 -2.29 4.00 1.52
N GLU A 82 -3.15 3.04 1.86
CA GLU A 82 -2.77 1.65 1.80
C GLU A 82 -2.11 1.51 0.43
N SER A 83 -0.81 1.20 0.41
CA SER A 83 -0.42 0.19 -0.54
C SER A 83 -1.36 -0.95 -0.15
N LYS A 84 -2.49 -1.11 -0.89
CA LYS A 84 -3.01 -2.44 -1.08
C LYS A 84 -1.74 -3.24 -1.26
N VAL A 85 -1.49 -4.22 -0.39
CA VAL A 85 -0.52 -5.25 -0.74
C VAL A 85 -1.01 -5.63 -2.12
N ASP A 86 -0.29 -5.17 -3.14
CA ASP A 86 -0.82 -5.12 -4.48
C ASP A 86 -0.67 -6.57 -4.90
N SER A 87 -1.67 -7.35 -4.52
CA SER A 87 -2.12 -8.51 -5.23
C SER A 87 -2.64 -8.08 -6.62
N GLY A 88 -2.50 -6.80 -7.00
CA GLY A 88 -2.49 -6.39 -8.39
C GLY A 88 -1.34 -7.07 -9.11
N MET A 89 -1.64 -7.59 -10.30
CA MET A 89 -0.63 -8.22 -11.16
C MET A 89 0.29 -7.17 -11.83
N GLN A 90 0.33 -5.95 -11.30
CA GLN A 90 1.04 -4.80 -11.84
C GLN A 90 2.55 -5.11 -11.91
N GLY A 91 3.09 -5.15 -13.13
CA GLY A 91 4.51 -5.47 -13.35
C GLY A 91 4.88 -6.95 -13.24
N VAL A 92 3.92 -7.86 -13.00
CA VAL A 92 4.13 -9.31 -13.09
C VAL A 92 4.20 -9.73 -14.56
N LEU A 93 5.12 -10.63 -14.91
CA LEU A 93 5.20 -11.27 -16.21
C LEU A 93 4.59 -12.68 -16.13
N LEU A 94 3.44 -12.88 -16.76
CA LEU A 94 2.78 -14.19 -16.84
C LEU A 94 3.24 -14.97 -18.06
N ARG A 95 3.60 -16.24 -17.85
CA ARG A 95 3.83 -17.19 -18.94
C ARG A 95 2.53 -17.95 -19.23
N VAL A 96 2.02 -17.81 -20.44
CA VAL A 96 0.71 -18.32 -20.86
C VAL A 96 0.90 -19.47 -21.85
N ALA A 97 0.58 -20.69 -21.41
CA ALA A 97 0.54 -21.86 -22.27
C ALA A 97 -0.71 -21.84 -23.16
N THR A 98 -0.59 -22.20 -24.43
CA THR A 98 -1.70 -22.22 -25.37
C THR A 98 -1.66 -23.38 -26.36
N LEU A 99 -2.80 -23.59 -27.03
CA LEU A 99 -2.97 -24.49 -28.16
C LEU A 99 -3.57 -23.71 -29.33
N LEU A 100 -3.22 -24.08 -30.55
CA LEU A 100 -3.82 -23.49 -31.75
C LEU A 100 -5.17 -24.15 -31.98
N GLU A 101 -6.24 -23.40 -31.74
CA GLU A 101 -7.60 -23.84 -32.01
C GLU A 101 -8.41 -22.66 -32.52
N GLU A 102 -8.83 -22.73 -33.79
CA GLU A 102 -9.67 -21.70 -34.37
C GLU A 102 -11.09 -21.78 -33.78
N PRO A 103 -11.74 -20.65 -33.47
CA PRO A 103 -11.32 -19.26 -33.66
C PRO A 103 -10.70 -18.62 -32.39
N PHE A 104 -10.34 -19.43 -31.39
CA PHE A 104 -9.90 -18.97 -30.07
C PHE A 104 -8.46 -18.47 -30.08
N VAL A 105 -7.54 -19.26 -30.65
CA VAL A 105 -6.12 -18.94 -30.77
C VAL A 105 -5.63 -19.42 -32.13
N MET A 106 -5.17 -18.47 -32.93
CA MET A 106 -4.70 -18.67 -34.29
C MET A 106 -3.33 -18.03 -34.45
N ALA A 107 -2.49 -18.61 -35.30
CA ALA A 107 -1.23 -17.96 -35.68
C ALA A 107 -1.56 -16.65 -36.41
N ALA A 108 -0.93 -15.56 -35.98
CA ALA A 108 -0.96 -14.32 -36.73
C ALA A 108 0.14 -14.36 -37.79
N GLU A 109 -0.16 -14.00 -39.03
CA GLU A 109 0.87 -13.81 -40.04
C GLU A 109 1.78 -12.67 -39.59
N SER A 110 3.09 -12.91 -39.62
CA SER A 110 4.08 -11.90 -39.26
C SER A 110 4.10 -10.83 -40.36
N MET A 111 3.22 -9.84 -40.22
CA MET A 111 3.31 -8.62 -41.00
C MET A 111 4.36 -7.72 -40.35
N LEU A 112 5.48 -7.53 -41.07
CA LEU A 112 6.41 -6.41 -40.97
C LEU A 112 6.52 -5.78 -39.56
N GLY A 113 7.21 -6.47 -38.66
CA GLY A 113 7.70 -5.88 -37.40
C GLY A 113 6.72 -5.81 -36.23
N GLN A 114 5.51 -6.40 -36.31
CA GLN A 114 4.66 -6.54 -35.14
C GLN A 114 5.02 -7.77 -34.28
N PRO A 115 5.12 -7.62 -32.95
CA PRO A 115 5.52 -8.71 -32.05
C PRO A 115 4.42 -9.75 -31.78
N LYS A 116 3.18 -9.51 -32.21
CA LYS A 116 2.05 -10.40 -31.91
C LYS A 116 2.05 -11.62 -32.84
N ARG A 117 2.44 -12.77 -32.27
CA ARG A 117 2.47 -14.08 -32.95
C ARG A 117 1.12 -14.79 -33.01
N TYR A 118 0.14 -14.34 -32.23
CA TYR A 118 -1.17 -15.00 -32.08
C TYR A 118 -2.32 -13.99 -32.17
N LYS A 119 -3.48 -14.45 -32.66
CA LYS A 119 -4.75 -13.71 -32.75
C LYS A 119 -5.93 -14.62 -32.41
N GLY A 120 -7.10 -14.07 -32.10
CA GLY A 120 -8.33 -14.84 -31.83
C GLY A 120 -9.01 -14.44 -30.53
N PHE A 121 -10.18 -15.00 -30.27
CA PHE A 121 -11.04 -14.59 -29.15
C PHE A 121 -10.32 -14.64 -27.78
N SER A 122 -9.57 -15.70 -27.51
CA SER A 122 -8.86 -15.86 -26.24
C SER A 122 -7.70 -14.86 -26.09
N ILE A 123 -7.11 -14.42 -27.21
CA ILE A 123 -6.05 -13.41 -27.21
C ILE A 123 -6.62 -12.03 -26.89
N ASP A 124 -7.79 -11.69 -27.44
CA ASP A 124 -8.46 -10.41 -27.17
C ASP A 124 -8.88 -10.30 -25.69
N VAL A 125 -9.37 -11.39 -25.10
CA VAL A 125 -9.67 -11.46 -23.66
C VAL A 125 -8.41 -11.29 -22.82
N LEU A 126 -7.32 -11.98 -23.18
CA LEU A 126 -6.03 -11.87 -22.49
C LEU A 126 -5.47 -10.44 -22.54
N ASP A 127 -5.56 -9.78 -23.70
CA ASP A 127 -5.16 -8.37 -23.87
C ASP A 127 -5.97 -7.42 -23.00
N ALA A 128 -7.30 -7.62 -22.92
CA ALA A 128 -8.17 -6.81 -22.08
C ALA A 128 -7.85 -6.99 -20.58
N LEU A 129 -7.59 -8.23 -20.15
CA LEU A 129 -7.17 -8.53 -18.77
C LEU A 129 -5.81 -7.91 -18.45
N ALA A 130 -4.83 -8.06 -19.35
CA ALA A 130 -3.49 -7.49 -19.20
C ALA A 130 -3.54 -5.97 -19.05
N LYS A 131 -4.37 -5.29 -19.84
CA LYS A 131 -4.57 -3.84 -19.75
C LYS A 131 -5.29 -3.41 -18.48
N THR A 132 -6.28 -4.18 -18.02
CA THR A 132 -7.10 -3.82 -16.85
C THR A 132 -6.36 -4.04 -15.53
N LEU A 133 -5.50 -5.07 -15.49
CA LEU A 133 -4.76 -5.50 -14.30
C LEU A 133 -3.26 -5.17 -14.36
N ASP A 134 -2.81 -4.52 -15.45
CA ASP A 134 -1.45 -4.07 -15.77
C ASP A 134 -0.33 -5.12 -15.61
N PHE A 135 -0.62 -6.36 -15.99
CA PHE A 135 0.41 -7.39 -16.11
C PHE A 135 0.94 -7.48 -17.54
N LYS A 136 2.15 -8.00 -17.67
CA LYS A 136 2.74 -8.39 -18.95
C LYS A 136 2.59 -9.89 -19.14
N TYR A 137 2.58 -10.37 -20.38
CA TYR A 137 2.53 -11.80 -20.63
C TYR A 137 3.37 -12.22 -21.84
N GLU A 138 3.81 -13.48 -21.81
CA GLU A 138 4.44 -14.19 -22.92
C GLU A 138 3.66 -15.45 -23.24
N ILE A 139 3.29 -15.63 -24.51
CA ILE A 139 2.55 -16.81 -24.97
C ILE A 139 3.52 -17.84 -25.54
N TYR A 140 3.35 -19.10 -25.15
CA TYR A 140 4.03 -20.23 -25.77
C TYR A 140 3.04 -21.37 -26.07
N GLN A 141 3.32 -22.12 -27.12
CA GLN A 141 2.52 -23.28 -27.48
C GLN A 141 3.01 -24.52 -26.73
N VAL A 142 2.08 -25.32 -26.22
CA VAL A 142 2.39 -26.59 -25.57
C VAL A 142 3.05 -27.55 -26.57
N ALA A 143 4.16 -28.17 -26.19
CA ALA A 143 5.03 -28.92 -27.09
C ALA A 143 4.36 -30.14 -27.75
N ASP A 144 3.46 -30.81 -27.03
CA ASP A 144 2.75 -31.99 -27.52
C ASP A 144 1.44 -31.67 -28.27
N GLY A 145 1.01 -30.40 -28.26
CA GLY A 145 -0.21 -29.95 -28.93
C GLY A 145 -1.51 -30.51 -28.34
N LYS A 146 -1.51 -31.05 -27.12
CA LYS A 146 -2.69 -31.67 -26.50
C LYS A 146 -3.26 -30.83 -25.36
N TYR A 147 -4.56 -30.95 -25.12
CA TYR A 147 -5.20 -30.40 -23.91
C TYR A 147 -4.66 -31.06 -22.65
N GLY A 148 -4.53 -32.39 -22.68
CA GLY A 148 -4.08 -33.19 -21.57
C GLY A 148 -4.98 -34.38 -21.34
N SER A 149 -4.37 -35.48 -20.93
CA SER A 149 -4.97 -36.76 -20.61
C SER A 149 -4.36 -37.28 -19.31
N PRO A 150 -5.18 -37.87 -18.42
CA PRO A 150 -4.67 -38.43 -17.18
C PRO A 150 -3.81 -39.66 -17.46
N GLN A 151 -2.65 -39.70 -16.83
CA GLN A 151 -1.70 -40.79 -16.94
C GLN A 151 -1.91 -41.79 -15.80
N ALA A 152 -1.47 -43.04 -15.97
CA ALA A 152 -1.63 -44.09 -14.97
C ALA A 152 -0.95 -43.77 -13.62
N ASN A 153 0.06 -42.90 -13.63
CA ASN A 153 0.77 -42.42 -12.43
C ASN A 153 0.07 -41.23 -11.73
N GLY A 154 -1.11 -40.81 -12.19
CA GLY A 154 -1.86 -39.67 -11.65
C GLY A 154 -1.42 -38.29 -12.16
N SER A 155 -0.40 -38.21 -13.01
CA SER A 155 -0.01 -36.96 -13.70
C SER A 155 -0.86 -36.70 -14.94
N TRP A 156 -0.72 -35.50 -15.51
CA TRP A 156 -1.36 -35.13 -16.77
C TRP A 156 -0.28 -34.79 -17.82
N ASP A 157 -0.55 -35.08 -19.09
CA ASP A 157 0.19 -34.52 -20.22
C ASP A 157 -0.51 -33.25 -20.75
N GLY A 158 -0.03 -32.71 -21.87
CA GLY A 158 -0.65 -31.56 -22.51
C GLY A 158 -0.61 -30.27 -21.70
N LEU A 159 -1.51 -29.37 -22.08
CA LEU A 159 -1.72 -28.08 -21.44
C LEU A 159 -2.02 -28.22 -19.93
N ILE A 160 -2.81 -29.22 -19.55
CA ILE A 160 -3.09 -29.51 -18.12
C ILE A 160 -1.81 -29.93 -17.41
N GLY A 161 -0.98 -30.78 -18.02
CA GLY A 161 0.30 -31.21 -17.49
C GLY A 161 1.26 -30.06 -17.21
N GLU A 162 1.37 -29.11 -18.15
CA GLU A 162 2.18 -27.88 -18.00
C GLU A 162 1.75 -27.05 -16.77
N LEU A 163 0.43 -26.93 -16.55
CA LEU A 163 -0.13 -26.21 -15.40
C LEU A 163 0.13 -26.94 -14.09
N THR A 164 -0.09 -28.26 -14.02
CA THR A 164 0.06 -29.04 -12.78
C THR A 164 1.51 -29.19 -12.36
N ASN A 165 2.42 -29.34 -13.31
CA ASN A 165 3.85 -29.54 -13.02
C ASN A 165 4.57 -28.23 -12.67
N LYS A 166 3.88 -27.07 -12.70
CA LYS A 166 4.47 -25.74 -12.58
C LYS A 166 5.71 -25.57 -13.47
N ALA A 167 5.71 -26.20 -14.65
CA ALA A 167 6.76 -26.00 -15.65
C ALA A 167 6.80 -24.54 -16.14
N ILE A 168 5.67 -23.84 -15.96
CA ILE A 168 5.53 -22.38 -15.90
C ILE A 168 6.20 -21.84 -14.63
N LYS A 169 7.54 -21.93 -14.56
CA LYS A 169 8.30 -21.25 -13.50
C LYS A 169 8.25 -19.74 -13.76
N SER A 170 7.81 -19.00 -12.74
CA SER A 170 7.86 -17.53 -12.64
C SER A 170 9.28 -16.99 -12.75
#